data_AF-A0A2G4T7Q1-F1
#
_entry.id   AF-A0A2G4T7Q1-F1
#
_cell.length_a   1.000
_cell.length_b   1.000
_cell.length_c   1.000
_cell.angle_alpha   90.00
_cell.angle_beta   90.00
_cell.angle_gamma   90.00
#
_symmetry.space_group_name_H-M   'P 1'
#
loop_
_entity.id
_entity.type
_entity.pdbx_description
1 polymer ?
#
loop_
_entity_poly.entity_id
_entity_poly.type
_entity_poly.pdbx_seq_one_letter_code
_entity_poly.pdbx_strand_id
1 'polypeptide(L)' 'FLEPVDPNYVPDYLKVIKSPMDFSTMQKKLDSGQYKNVDDFRQDFNLIVSNAKLYNAIDTIYWKSADKL' A
#
# COMPACT_ATOMS: atom_id res chain seq x y z
N PHE A 1 -0.87 -6.69 1.90
CA PHE A 1 -0.29 -5.96 0.76
C PHE A 1 -0.88 -6.39 -0.57
N LEU A 2 -1.27 -7.66 -0.75
CA LEU A 2 -1.81 -8.13 -2.03
C LEU A 2 -3.12 -7.43 -2.42
N GLU A 3 -4.08 -7.41 -1.50
CA GLU A 3 -5.41 -6.82 -1.72
C GLU A 3 -5.59 -5.51 -0.92
N PRO A 4 -6.56 -4.65 -1.32
CA PRO A 4 -6.93 -3.46 -0.56
C PRO A 4 -7.34 -3.80 0.87
N VAL A 5 -7.04 -2.91 1.82
CA VAL A 5 -7.54 -3.03 3.19
C VAL A 5 -9.05 -2.74 3.19
N ASP A 6 -9.85 -3.70 3.66
CA ASP A 6 -11.30 -3.55 3.76
C ASP A 6 -11.67 -2.76 5.04
N PRO A 7 -12.27 -1.56 4.90
CA PRO A 7 -12.66 -0.73 6.05
C PRO A 7 -13.72 -1.36 6.95
N ASN A 8 -14.44 -2.39 6.50
CA ASN A 8 -15.39 -3.10 7.37
C ASN A 8 -14.67 -3.88 8.47
N TYR A 9 -13.47 -4.39 8.17
CA TYR A 9 -12.62 -5.09 9.14
C TYR A 9 -11.61 -4.17 9.82
N VAL A 10 -11.23 -3.07 9.17
CA VAL A 10 -10.28 -2.07 9.70
C VAL A 10 -10.88 -0.65 9.61
N PRO A 11 -11.85 -0.29 10.47
CA PRO A 11 -12.69 0.90 10.28
C PRO A 11 -12.00 2.25 10.39
N ASP A 12 -10.82 2.29 11.03
CA ASP A 12 -10.03 3.51 11.19
C ASP A 12 -8.94 3.66 10.12
N TYR A 13 -8.73 2.66 9.26
CA TYR A 13 -7.64 2.65 8.29
C TYR A 13 -7.65 3.90 7.40
N LEU A 14 -8.80 4.26 6.83
CA LEU A 14 -8.96 5.44 5.96
C LEU A 14 -8.96 6.77 6.73
N LYS A 15 -9.08 6.74 8.07
CA LYS A 15 -8.90 7.94 8.90
C LYS A 15 -7.41 8.27 9.06
N VAL A 16 -6.55 7.26 9.06
CA VAL A 16 -5.10 7.40 9.18
C VAL A 16 -4.44 7.51 7.80
N ILE A 17 -4.71 6.56 6.91
CA ILE A 17 -4.12 6.43 5.57
C ILE A 17 -4.96 7.18 4.53
N LYS A 18 -4.36 8.19 3.90
CA LYS A 18 -5.03 9.09 2.95
C LYS A 18 -4.94 8.63 1.50
N SER A 19 -3.91 7.88 1.16
CA SER A 19 -3.70 7.33 -0.18
C SER A 19 -3.44 5.84 -0.08
N PRO A 20 -4.50 5.01 0.11
CA PRO A 20 -4.36 3.55 0.15
C PRO A 20 -3.75 3.02 -1.15
N MET A 21 -2.95 1.97 -1.04
CA MET A 21 -2.39 1.26 -2.18
C MET A 21 -2.13 -0.20 -1.81
N ASP A 22 -2.20 -1.08 -2.80
CA ASP A 22 -2.00 -2.53 -2.71
C ASP A 22 -1.54 -3.09 -4.06
N PHE A 23 -0.99 -4.30 -4.07
CA PHE A 23 -0.41 -4.88 -5.29
C PHE A 23 -1.46 -5.23 -6.35
N SER A 24 -2.70 -5.60 -5.98
CA SER A 24 -3.77 -5.87 -6.95
C SER A 24 -4.16 -4.57 -7.69
N THR A 25 -4.19 -3.44 -6.98
CA THR A 25 -4.45 -2.12 -7.56
C THR A 25 -3.29 -1.70 -8.46
N MET A 26 -2.04 -1.89 -8.03
CA MET A 26 -0.88 -1.64 -8.88
C MET A 26 -0.90 -2.50 -10.16
N GLN A 27 -1.25 -3.78 -10.05
CA GLN A 27 -1.38 -4.67 -11.22
C GLN A 27 -2.42 -4.14 -12.21
N LYS A 28 -3.60 -3.74 -11.73
CA LYS A 28 -4.64 -3.15 -12.58
C LYS A 28 -4.18 -1.84 -13.24
N LYS A 29 -3.43 -1.00 -12.52
CA LYS A 29 -2.87 0.25 -13.07
C LYS A 29 -1.82 -0.05 -14.15
N LEU A 30 -0.99 -1.06 -13.95
CA LEU A 30 -0.01 -1.51 -14.93
C LEU A 30 -0.69 -2.04 -16.21
N ASP A 31 -1.65 -2.96 -16.06
CA ASP A 31 -2.34 -3.60 -17.18
C ASP A 31 -3.17 -2.60 -18.01
N SER A 32 -3.66 -1.53 -17.38
CA SER A 32 -4.38 -0.44 -18.04
C SER A 32 -3.48 0.69 -18.55
N GLY A 33 -2.15 0.57 -18.43
CA GLY A 33 -1.19 1.56 -18.92
C GLY A 33 -1.21 2.89 -18.15
N GLN A 34 -1.65 2.91 -16.90
CA GLN A 34 -1.72 4.14 -16.08
C GLN A 34 -0.37 4.62 -15.58
N TYR A 35 0.64 3.74 -15.54
CA TYR A 35 2.02 4.13 -15.25
C TYR A 35 2.69 4.60 -16.53
N LYS A 36 3.03 5.89 -16.61
CA LYS A 36 3.70 6.47 -17.79
C LYS A 36 5.18 6.17 -17.80
N ASN A 37 5.75 5.93 -16.62
CA ASN A 37 7.15 5.64 -16.41
C ASN A 37 7.34 4.81 -15.13
N VAL A 38 8.57 4.38 -14.89
CA VAL A 38 8.96 3.57 -13.72
C VAL A 38 8.83 4.34 -12.41
N ASP A 39 8.94 5.66 -12.43
CA ASP A 39 8.82 6.48 -11.21
C ASP A 39 7.38 6.51 -10.71
N ASP A 40 6.38 6.57 -11.61
CA ASP A 40 4.96 6.46 -11.25
C ASP A 40 4.66 5.11 -10.55
N PHE A 41 5.22 4.01 -11.08
CA PHE A 41 5.12 2.68 -10.47
C PHE A 41 5.81 2.63 -9.10
N ARG A 42 7.02 3.18 -9.00
CA ARG A 42 7.79 3.24 -7.75
C ARG A 42 7.06 4.05 -6.69
N GLN A 43 6.36 5.11 -7.07
CA GLN A 43 5.60 5.93 -6.13
C GLN A 43 4.49 5.14 -5.44
N ASP A 44 3.74 4.33 -6.18
CA ASP A 44 2.71 3.45 -5.61
C ASP A 44 3.31 2.32 -4.76
N PHE A 45 4.45 1.75 -5.18
CA PHE A 45 5.17 0.77 -4.36
C PHE A 45 5.57 1.39 -3.00
N ASN A 46 6.12 2.60 -3.03
CA ASN A 46 6.48 3.33 -1.82
C ASN A 46 5.26 3.66 -0.95
N LEU A 47 4.07 3.88 -1.53
CA LEU A 47 2.83 4.03 -0.77
C LEU A 47 2.49 2.75 0.00
N ILE A 48 2.64 1.55 -0.60
CA ILE A 48 2.40 0.28 0.12
C ILE A 48 3.29 0.19 1.37
N VAL A 49 4.60 0.45 1.20
CA VAL A 49 5.59 0.37 2.30
C VAL A 49 5.33 1.44 3.36
N SER A 50 5.17 2.70 2.96
CA SER A 50 5.00 3.82 3.89
C SER A 50 3.67 3.75 4.64
N ASN A 51 2.56 3.39 3.98
CA ASN A 51 1.27 3.22 4.65
C ASN A 51 1.31 2.09 5.68
N ALA A 52 1.99 0.99 5.35
CA ALA A 52 2.15 -0.13 6.28
C ALA A 52 2.95 0.27 7.51
N LYS A 53 4.06 1.01 7.32
CA LYS A 53 4.90 1.50 8.42
C LYS A 53 4.25 2.61 9.24
N LEU A 54 3.37 3.41 8.63
CA LEU A 54 2.63 4.48 9.29
C LEU A 54 1.49 3.94 10.15
N TYR A 55 0.72 2.99 9.63
CA TYR A 55 -0.46 2.46 10.32
C TYR A 55 -0.12 1.43 11.40
N ASN A 56 0.88 0.59 11.18
CA ASN A 56 1.21 -0.52 12.08
C ASN A 56 2.37 -0.16 13.02
N ALA A 57 2.35 -0.66 14.25
CA ALA A 57 3.47 -0.51 15.18
C ALA A 57 4.71 -1.30 14.72
N ILE A 58 5.90 -0.80 15.08
CA ILE A 58 7.21 -1.30 14.62
C ILE A 58 7.49 -2.78 14.96
N ASP A 59 6.87 -3.28 16.02
CA ASP A 59 7.02 -4.64 16.50
C ASP A 59 6.11 -5.66 15.77
N THR A 60 5.09 -5.18 15.05
CA THR A 60 4.16 -6.01 14.30
C THR A 60 4.83 -6.69 13.10
N ILE A 61 4.28 -7.85 12.71
CA ILE A 61 4.67 -8.54 11.46
C ILE A 61 4.49 -7.63 10.25
N TYR A 62 3.41 -6.84 10.18
CA TYR A 62 3.12 -6.00 9.02
C TYR A 62 4.18 -4.91 8.82
N TRP A 63 4.59 -4.24 9.89
CA TRP A 63 5.66 -3.24 9.80
C TRP A 63 6.98 -3.88 9.39
N LYS A 64 7.36 -5.01 10.02
CA LYS A 64 8.61 -5.73 9.71
C LYS A 64 8.63 -6.32 8.30
N SER A 65 7.48 -6.75 7.78
CA SER A 65 7.36 -7.21 6.40
C SER A 65 7.50 -6.05 5.42
N ALA A 66 6.92 -4.88 5.72
CA ALA A 66 7.10 -3.67 4.91
C ALA A 66 8.55 -3.16 4.94
N ASP A 67 9.29 -3.39 6.03
CA ASP A 67 10.71 -3.03 6.13
C ASP A 67 11.64 -3.87 5.26
N LYS A 68 11.19 -5.07 4.86
CA LYS A 68 11.95 -6.01 4.02
C LYS A 68 11.60 -5.92 2.53
N LEU A 69 10.56 -5.16 2.17
CA LEU A 69 10.14 -4.90 0.79
C LEU A 69 11.03 -3.80 0.19
#